data_AF-A0A0T2QGU4-F1
#
_entry.id   AF-A0A0T2QGU4-F1
#
_cell.length_a   1.000
_cell.length_b   1.000
_cell.length_c   1.000
_cell.angle_alpha   90.00
_cell.angle_beta   90.00
_cell.angle_gamma   90.00
#
_symmetry.space_group_name_H-M   'P 1'
#
loop_
_entity.id
_entity.type
_entity.pdbx_description
1 polymer ?
#
loop_
_entity_poly.entity_id
_entity_poly.type
_entity_poly.pdbx_seq_one_letter_code
_entity_poly.pdbx_strand_id
1 'polypeptide(L)'
;MLKCRLPRGMVVELRHGTISIVGRVVWSGDGRCGIRTRCQVDQECLLGRRRKTRSNIEKPAAPAAHRTLTPVRIDAIADLSKRIAWFADWLIVAFAGIALAVMTAHLAMTTFEDALSRASAGLENGAHNR
;
A
#
# COMPACT_ATOMS: atom_id res chain seq x y z
N MET A 1 -8.13 0.78 15.20
CA MET A 1 -8.15 -0.69 15.34
C MET A 1 -9.58 -1.14 15.60
N LEU A 2 -10.19 -1.94 14.72
CA LEU A 2 -11.56 -2.45 14.89
C LEU A 2 -11.55 -3.63 15.88
N LYS A 3 -12.31 -3.53 16.99
CA LYS A 3 -12.54 -4.63 17.93
C LYS A 3 -13.48 -5.65 17.30
N CYS A 4 -12.96 -6.83 16.96
CA CYS A 4 -13.74 -7.94 16.41
C CYS A 4 -14.27 -8.84 17.54
N ARG A 5 -15.60 -8.82 17.78
CA ARG A 5 -16.31 -9.74 18.70
C ARG A 5 -17.11 -10.82 17.95
N LEU A 6 -16.62 -11.22 16.77
CA LEU A 6 -17.34 -12.18 15.95
C LEU A 6 -17.07 -13.61 16.46
N PRO A 7 -18.12 -14.42 16.70
CA PRO A 7 -17.95 -15.80 17.15
C PRO A 7 -17.32 -16.67 16.05
N ARG A 8 -16.52 -17.66 16.48
CA ARG A 8 -15.90 -18.63 15.57
C ARG A 8 -16.96 -19.36 14.76
N GLY A 9 -16.70 -19.52 13.46
CA GLY A 9 -17.59 -20.22 12.53
C GLY A 9 -18.66 -19.33 11.89
N MET A 10 -18.83 -18.09 12.36
CA MET A 10 -19.73 -17.11 11.75
C MET A 10 -19.28 -16.76 10.33
N VAL A 11 -20.24 -16.67 9.41
CA VAL A 11 -20.01 -16.12 8.07
C VAL A 11 -20.19 -14.62 8.16
N VAL A 12 -19.20 -13.89 7.66
CA VAL A 12 -19.14 -12.44 7.72
C VAL A 12 -18.88 -11.89 6.32
N GLU A 13 -19.56 -10.81 5.99
CA GLU A 13 -19.34 -10.05 4.77
C GLU A 13 -18.58 -8.77 5.13
N LEU A 14 -17.39 -8.57 4.56
CA LEU A 14 -16.63 -7.34 4.69
C LEU A 14 -16.84 -6.51 3.44
N ARG A 15 -17.39 -5.31 3.60
CA ARG A 15 -17.60 -4.36 2.52
C ARG A 15 -16.61 -3.22 2.63
N HIS A 16 -15.92 -2.93 1.53
CA HIS A 16 -15.05 -1.77 1.42
C HIS A 16 -15.20 -1.15 0.02
N GLY A 17 -15.94 -0.04 -0.06
CA GLY A 17 -16.32 0.56 -1.33
C GLY A 17 -17.15 -0.40 -2.18
N THR A 18 -16.66 -0.71 -3.39
CA THR A 18 -17.28 -1.65 -4.35
C THR A 18 -16.82 -3.10 -4.18
N ILE A 19 -15.96 -3.38 -3.21
CA ILE A 19 -15.42 -4.72 -2.96
C ILE A 19 -16.18 -5.34 -1.79
N SER A 20 -16.72 -6.54 -1.99
CA SER A 20 -17.29 -7.37 -0.93
C SER A 20 -16.52 -8.69 -0.81
N ILE A 21 -16.12 -9.01 0.41
CA ILE A 21 -15.39 -10.24 0.74
C ILE A 21 -16.26 -11.04 1.71
N VAL A 22 -16.72 -12.21 1.27
CA VAL A 22 -17.44 -13.15 2.14
C VAL A 22 -16.46 -14.18 2.68
N GLY A 23 -16.44 -14.33 4.00
CA GLY A 23 -15.54 -15.27 4.67
C GLY A 23 -16.14 -15.86 5.93
N ARG A 24 -15.49 -16.91 6.43
CA ARG A 24 -15.84 -17.55 7.70
C ARG A 24 -14.79 -17.19 8.74
N VAL A 25 -15.24 -16.80 9.93
CA VAL A 25 -14.36 -16.58 11.09
C VAL A 25 -13.75 -17.92 11.51
N VAL A 26 -12.42 -18.04 11.41
CA VAL A 26 -11.69 -19.27 11.79
C VAL A 26 -11.26 -19.23 13.25
N TRP A 27 -10.96 -18.05 13.77
CA TRP A 27 -10.61 -17.80 15.17
C TRP A 27 -10.96 -16.36 15.55
N SER A 28 -11.21 -16.14 16.85
CA SER A 28 -11.37 -14.81 17.45
C SER A 28 -10.78 -14.80 18.86
N GLY A 29 -10.12 -13.70 19.23
CA GLY A 29 -9.42 -13.53 20.52
C GLY A 29 -8.81 -12.13 20.63
N ASP A 30 -8.77 -11.57 21.85
CA ASP A 30 -8.17 -10.25 22.16
C ASP A 30 -8.64 -9.09 21.25
N GLY A 31 -9.92 -9.12 20.86
CA GLY A 31 -10.50 -8.13 19.96
C GLY A 31 -10.00 -8.23 18.50
N ARG A 32 -9.32 -9.32 18.15
CA ARG A 32 -8.87 -9.67 16.79
C ARG A 32 -9.60 -10.93 16.32
N CYS A 33 -9.67 -11.10 15.01
CA CYS A 33 -10.24 -12.30 14.42
C CYS A 33 -9.55 -12.63 13.09
N GLY A 34 -9.44 -13.92 12.79
CA GLY A 34 -8.98 -14.43 11.51
C GLY A 34 -10.15 -14.90 10.66
N ILE A 35 -10.18 -14.46 9.41
CA ILE A 35 -11.28 -14.73 8.48
C ILE A 35 -10.72 -15.48 7.28
N ARG A 36 -11.28 -16.65 6.97
CA ARG A 36 -10.95 -17.42 5.78
C ARG A 36 -12.01 -17.16 4.71
N THR A 37 -11.58 -16.55 3.62
CA THR A 37 -12.47 -16.18 2.52
C THR A 37 -12.75 -17.40 1.64
N ARG A 38 -13.99 -17.51 1.13
CA ARG A 38 -14.34 -18.48 0.08
C ARG A 38 -14.48 -17.69 -1.21
N CYS A 39 -13.35 -17.44 -1.87
CA CYS A 39 -13.22 -16.69 -3.11
C CYS A 39 -13.65 -15.21 -3.03
N GLN A 40 -12.97 -14.36 -3.81
CA GLN A 40 -13.35 -12.95 -3.97
C GLN A 40 -14.57 -12.89 -4.88
N VAL A 41 -15.64 -12.24 -4.43
CA VAL A 41 -16.85 -12.05 -5.25
C VAL A 41 -16.79 -10.65 -5.80
N ASP A 42 -16.56 -10.53 -7.11
CA ASP A 42 -16.68 -9.26 -7.80
C ASP A 42 -18.15 -8.86 -7.85
N GLN A 43 -18.51 -7.78 -7.16
CA GLN A 43 -19.88 -7.27 -7.15
C GLN A 43 -20.32 -6.77 -8.53
N GLU A 44 -19.40 -6.32 -9.39
CA GLU A 44 -19.74 -5.91 -10.75
C GLU A 44 -20.20 -7.10 -11.60
N CYS A 45 -19.63 -8.29 -11.36
CA CYS A 45 -20.09 -9.53 -11.97
C CYS A 45 -21.50 -9.93 -11.52
N LEU A 46 -21.86 -9.66 -10.26
CA LEU A 46 -23.21 -9.94 -9.74
C LEU A 46 -24.25 -8.90 -10.20
N LEU A 47 -23.85 -7.64 -10.37
CA LEU A 47 -24.72 -6.54 -10.79
C LEU A 47 -24.94 -6.47 -12.31
N GLY A 48 -24.50 -7.49 -13.06
CA GLY A 48 -24.81 -7.61 -14.49
C GLY A 48 -24.13 -6.60 -15.40
N ARG A 49 -23.15 -5.81 -14.92
CA ARG A 49 -22.28 -5.00 -15.79
C ARG A 49 -21.32 -5.94 -16.52
N ARG A 50 -21.78 -6.47 -17.66
CA ARG A 50 -21.03 -7.34 -18.57
C ARG A 50 -19.68 -6.72 -18.95
N ARG A 51 -18.60 -7.13 -18.29
CA ARG A 51 -17.30 -7.22 -18.97
C ARG A 51 -17.29 -8.55 -19.71
N LYS A 52 -17.28 -8.48 -21.05
CA LYS A 52 -17.13 -9.65 -21.92
C LYS A 52 -15.79 -10.32 -21.63
N THR A 53 -15.78 -11.36 -20.81
CA THR A 53 -14.66 -12.31 -20.75
C THR A 53 -15.20 -13.68 -21.14
N ARG A 54 -14.55 -14.26 -22.16
CA ARG A 54 -14.93 -15.48 -22.85
C ARG A 54 -15.02 -16.67 -21.89
N SER A 55 -16.12 -17.43 -22.03
CA SER A 55 -16.28 -18.89 -22.03
C SER A 55 -15.28 -19.74 -21.22
N ASN A 56 -15.77 -20.57 -20.29
CA ASN A 56 -16.17 -21.95 -20.62
C ASN A 56 -16.74 -22.71 -19.38
N ILE A 57 -17.68 -23.63 -19.66
CA ILE A 57 -18.13 -24.80 -18.87
C ILE A 57 -19.27 -24.61 -17.86
N GLU A 58 -20.50 -24.76 -18.37
CA GLU A 58 -21.60 -25.43 -17.67
C GLU A 58 -21.29 -26.94 -17.49
N LYS A 59 -21.61 -27.53 -16.33
CA LYS A 59 -22.40 -28.78 -16.07
C LYS A 59 -22.06 -29.46 -14.71
N PRO A 60 -22.86 -30.43 -14.23
CA PRO A 60 -23.88 -30.32 -13.17
C PRO A 60 -23.45 -30.86 -11.79
N ALA A 61 -24.31 -30.67 -10.79
CA ALA A 61 -24.15 -31.10 -9.40
C ALA A 61 -23.83 -32.60 -9.23
N ALA A 62 -22.72 -32.90 -8.54
CA ALA A 62 -22.38 -34.21 -8.01
C ALA A 62 -21.89 -34.08 -6.56
N PRO A 63 -22.09 -35.11 -5.70
CA PRO A 63 -21.91 -34.98 -4.25
C PRO A 63 -20.44 -34.90 -3.84
N ALA A 64 -20.25 -34.29 -2.68
CA ALA A 64 -18.98 -33.86 -2.08
C ALA A 64 -17.88 -34.94 -2.03
N ALA A 65 -17.12 -35.07 -3.11
CA ALA A 65 -15.77 -35.57 -3.05
C ALA A 65 -14.87 -34.43 -2.55
N HIS A 66 -14.08 -34.68 -1.51
CA HIS A 66 -12.99 -33.83 -1.04
C HIS A 66 -12.02 -33.54 -2.20
N ARG A 67 -12.33 -32.53 -3.01
CA ARG A 67 -11.35 -31.91 -3.91
C ARG A 67 -10.48 -31.03 -3.03
N THR A 68 -9.29 -31.52 -2.71
CA THR A 68 -8.11 -30.71 -2.46
C THR A 68 -7.96 -29.75 -3.64
N LEU A 69 -8.60 -28.58 -3.51
CA LEU A 69 -8.37 -27.44 -4.36
C LEU A 69 -6.89 -27.13 -4.23
N THR A 70 -6.14 -27.48 -5.28
CA THR A 70 -4.81 -26.94 -5.53
C THR A 70 -4.86 -25.43 -5.26
N PRO A 71 -3.98 -24.88 -4.39
CA PRO A 71 -3.96 -23.46 -4.11
C PRO A 71 -3.69 -22.73 -5.43
N VAL A 72 -4.76 -22.20 -6.03
CA VAL A 72 -4.68 -21.35 -7.21
C VAL A 72 -3.98 -20.08 -6.76
N ARG A 73 -2.65 -20.00 -7.00
CA ARG A 73 -1.82 -18.84 -7.37
C ARG A 73 -2.08 -17.46 -6.72
N ILE A 74 -2.80 -17.38 -5.60
CA ILE A 74 -3.06 -16.13 -4.85
C ILE A 74 -1.82 -15.73 -4.04
N ASP A 75 -0.97 -16.70 -3.66
CA ASP A 75 0.28 -16.44 -2.94
C ASP A 75 1.24 -15.56 -3.75
N ALA A 76 1.27 -15.72 -5.08
CA ALA A 76 2.14 -14.92 -5.95
C ALA A 76 1.78 -13.42 -5.93
N ILE A 77 0.50 -13.07 -5.79
CA ILE A 77 0.03 -11.68 -5.73
C ILE A 77 0.26 -11.09 -4.33
N ALA A 78 0.09 -11.91 -3.28
CA ALA A 78 0.38 -11.50 -1.91
C ALA A 78 1.87 -11.20 -1.68
N ASP A 79 2.76 -11.98 -2.31
CA ASP A 79 4.21 -11.76 -2.21
C ASP A 79 4.68 -10.53 -3.00
N LEU A 80 4.07 -10.25 -4.15
CA LEU A 80 4.30 -9.01 -4.90
C LEU A 80 3.87 -7.78 -4.08
N SER A 81 2.74 -7.85 -3.38
CA SER A 81 2.22 -6.74 -2.57
C SER A 81 3.13 -6.40 -1.38
N LYS A 82 3.69 -7.42 -0.70
CA LYS A 82 4.65 -7.21 0.41
C LYS A 82 5.95 -6.54 -0.06
N ARG A 83 6.46 -6.94 -1.23
CA ARG A 83 7.67 -6.32 -1.80
C ARG A 83 7.44 -4.86 -2.14
N ILE A 84 6.29 -4.54 -2.74
CA ILE A 84 5.95 -3.16 -3.12
C ILE A 84 5.79 -2.26 -1.87
N ALA A 85 5.17 -2.76 -0.80
CA ALA A 85 5.03 -2.00 0.45
C ALA A 85 6.39 -1.64 1.05
N TRP A 86 7.33 -2.60 1.09
CA TRP A 86 8.68 -2.34 1.58
C TRP A 86 9.43 -1.33 0.71
N PHE A 87 9.33 -1.44 -0.62
CA PHE A 87 9.94 -0.46 -1.52
C PHE A 87 9.35 0.95 -1.33
N ALA A 88 8.04 1.07 -1.12
CA ALA A 88 7.40 2.36 -0.89
C ALA A 88 7.91 3.05 0.38
N ASP A 89 8.08 2.30 1.47
CA ASP A 89 8.63 2.83 2.72
C ASP A 89 10.07 3.35 2.53
N TRP A 90 10.93 2.59 1.84
CA TRP A 90 12.29 3.04 1.53
C TRP A 90 12.32 4.24 0.59
N LEU A 91 11.37 4.33 -0.33
CA LEU A 91 11.23 5.46 -1.25
C LEU A 91 10.94 6.76 -0.49
N ILE A 92 10.04 6.70 0.50
CA ILE A 92 9.71 7.86 1.35
C ILE A 92 10.94 8.31 2.13
N VAL A 93 11.69 7.36 2.73
CA VAL A 93 12.92 7.68 3.48
C VAL A 93 13.99 8.28 2.55
N ALA A 94 14.17 7.73 1.35
CA ALA A 94 15.11 8.25 0.36
C ALA A 94 14.73 9.67 -0.08
N PHE A 95 13.45 9.92 -0.38
CA PHE A 95 12.98 11.25 -0.74
C PHE A 95 13.16 12.26 0.39
N ALA A 96 12.86 11.88 1.64
CA ALA A 96 13.09 12.75 2.79
C ALA A 96 14.58 13.11 2.96
N GLY A 97 15.48 12.14 2.78
CA GLY A 97 16.92 12.36 2.83
C GLY A 97 17.42 13.30 1.72
N ILE A 98 16.95 13.09 0.48
CA ILE A 98 17.30 13.96 -0.66
C ILE A 98 16.80 15.39 -0.43
N ALA A 99 15.55 15.56 0.02
CA ALA A 99 14.98 16.87 0.28
C ALA A 99 15.78 17.62 1.36
N LEU A 100 16.18 16.92 2.44
CA LEU A 100 17.00 17.50 3.49
C LEU A 100 18.38 17.92 2.98
N ALA A 101 19.04 17.06 2.19
CA ALA A 101 20.36 17.36 1.61
C ALA A 101 20.31 18.60 0.71
N VAL A 102 19.31 18.69 -0.18
CA VAL A 102 19.11 19.85 -1.06
C VAL A 102 18.87 21.12 -0.25
N MET A 103 18.05 21.06 0.79
CA MET A 103 17.77 22.20 1.65
C MET A 103 19.02 22.69 2.38
N THR A 104 19.84 21.78 2.91
CA THR A 104 21.12 22.15 3.56
C THR A 104 22.12 22.75 2.59
N ALA A 105 22.25 22.20 1.38
CA ALA A 105 23.12 22.74 0.34
C ALA A 105 22.68 24.15 -0.08
N HIS A 106 21.37 24.38 -0.21
CA HIS A 106 20.84 25.69 -0.57
C HIS A 106 21.14 26.75 0.49
N LEU A 107 20.99 26.39 1.78
CA LEU A 107 21.32 27.30 2.88
C LEU A 107 22.83 27.62 2.93
N ALA A 108 23.68 26.62 2.72
CA ALA A 108 25.12 26.81 2.66
C ALA A 108 25.50 27.78 1.52
N MET A 109 24.93 27.59 0.33
CA MET A 109 25.18 28.44 -0.83
C MET A 109 24.84 29.91 -0.54
N THR A 110 23.65 30.19 0.02
CA THR A 110 23.23 31.56 0.32
C THR A 110 24.11 32.22 1.37
N THR A 111 24.51 31.48 2.41
CA THR A 111 25.42 32.03 3.43
C THR A 111 26.80 32.34 2.87
N PHE A 112 27.25 31.59 1.87
CA PHE A 112 28.55 31.80 1.24
C PHE A 112 28.54 33.04 0.33
N GLU A 113 27.47 33.26 -0.43
CA GLU A 113 27.29 34.46 -1.25
C GLU A 113 27.21 35.73 -0.39
N ASP A 114 26.50 35.68 0.74
CA ASP A 114 26.45 36.78 1.72
C ASP A 114 27.83 37.07 2.34
N ALA A 115 28.62 36.04 2.62
CA ALA A 115 29.97 36.21 3.15
C ALA A 115 30.91 36.84 2.11
N LEU A 116 30.85 36.37 0.86
CA LEU A 116 31.66 36.88 -0.24
C LEU A 116 31.34 38.35 -0.57
N SER A 117 30.06 38.70 -0.64
CA SER A 117 29.61 40.07 -0.94
C SER A 117 30.04 41.06 0.14
N ARG A 118 30.03 40.66 1.42
CA ARG A 118 30.57 41.48 2.52
C ARG A 118 32.08 41.66 2.43
N ALA A 119 32.80 40.60 2.09
CA ALA A 119 34.26 40.66 1.95
C ALA A 119 34.68 41.59 0.79
N SER A 120 33.99 41.52 -0.36
CA SER A 120 34.27 42.40 -1.50
C SER A 120 33.99 43.87 -1.19
N ALA A 121 32.85 44.17 -0.56
CA ALA A 121 32.49 45.54 -0.17
C ALA A 121 33.49 46.15 0.84
N GLY A 122 34.05 45.33 1.73
CA GLY A 122 35.11 45.76 2.65
C GLY A 122 36.40 46.19 1.95
N LEU A 123 36.79 45.47 0.89
CA LEU A 123 38.00 45.78 0.11
C LEU A 123 37.87 47.10 -0.67
N GLU A 124 36.71 47.36 -1.27
CA GLU A 124 36.46 48.60 -2.01
C GLU A 124 36.50 49.85 -1.09
N ASN A 125 35.88 49.78 0.08
CA ASN A 125 35.90 50.87 1.06
C ASN A 125 37.32 51.13 1.61
N GLY A 126 38.12 50.07 1.79
CA GLY A 126 39.51 50.20 2.23
C GLY A 126 40.43 50.86 1.21
N ALA A 127 40.12 50.74 -0.09
CA ALA A 127 40.90 51.34 -1.16
C ALA A 127 40.70 52.86 -1.30
N HIS A 128 39.54 53.39 -0.88
CA HIS A 128 39.22 54.83 -1.00
C HIS A 128 39.79 55.68 0.15
N ASN A 129 40.25 55.06 1.23
CA ASN A 129 40.73 55.73 2.44
C ASN A 129 42.27 55.76 2.55
N ARG A 130 42.98 55.43 1.47
CA ARG A 130 44.43 55.55 1.32
C ARG A 130 44.75 56.56 0.23
#